data_AF-A0A6B2LR01-F1
#
_entry.id   AF-A0A6B2LR01-F1
#
_cell.length_a   1.000
_cell.length_b   1.000
_cell.length_c   1.000
_cell.angle_alpha   90.00
_cell.angle_beta   90.00
_cell.angle_gamma   90.00
#
_symmetry.space_group_name_H-M   'P 1'
#
loop_
_entity.id
_entity.type
_entity.pdbx_description
1 polymer ?
#
loop_
_entity_poly.entity_id
_entity_poly.type
_entity_poly.pdbx_seq_one_letter_code
_entity_poly.pdbx_strand_id
1 'polypeptide(L)'
;MYQILISFPLVLFIYHIILKIDFLGAMNGIGVFLILGIGVDDIFVFYNTFCQGAYISDITDRMAYTYEHALKATMITSFTTAAAFCANLISQIPAIKYFSLWMALLVIVNWFMVITFFPSFLI
;
A
#
# COMPACT_ATOMS: atom_id res chain seq x y z
N MET A 1 11.91 1.76 -0.67
CA MET A 1 11.35 3.13 -0.74
C MET A 1 10.88 3.55 -2.14
N TYR A 2 11.64 3.30 -3.22
CA TYR A 2 11.24 3.72 -4.57
C TYR A 2 9.85 3.23 -5.01
N GLN A 3 9.43 2.02 -4.61
CA GLN A 3 8.08 1.51 -4.91
C GLN A 3 6.94 2.38 -4.36
N ILE A 4 7.14 3.01 -3.19
CA ILE A 4 6.14 3.89 -2.57
C ILE A 4 6.06 5.23 -3.31
N LEU A 5 7.18 5.69 -3.87
CA LEU A 5 7.17 6.88 -4.73
C LEU A 5 6.54 6.60 -6.10
N ILE A 6 6.68 5.38 -6.61
CA ILE A 6 6.11 4.94 -7.90
C ILE A 6 4.60 4.64 -7.79
N SER A 7 4.10 4.25 -6.61
CA SER A 7 2.64 4.09 -6.42
C SER A 7 1.88 5.42 -6.57
N PHE A 8 2.54 6.56 -6.30
CA PHE A 8 1.93 7.89 -6.40
C PHE A 8 1.49 8.29 -7.82
N PRO A 9 2.34 8.25 -8.87
CA PRO A 9 1.91 8.51 -10.24
C PRO A 9 0.92 7.48 -10.77
N LEU A 10 0.99 6.23 -10.30
CA LEU A 10 0.05 5.17 -10.68
C LEU A 10 -1.36 5.47 -10.12
N VAL A 11 -1.44 5.97 -8.89
CA VAL A 11 -2.72 6.41 -8.31
C VAL A 11 -3.21 7.74 -8.88
N LEU A 12 -2.31 8.67 -9.23
CA LEU A 12 -2.70 9.86 -10.01
C LEU A 12 -3.35 9.45 -11.34
N PHE A 13 -2.78 8.46 -12.03
CA PHE A 13 -3.34 7.91 -13.26
C PHE A 13 -4.73 7.31 -13.02
N ILE A 14 -4.89 6.44 -12.02
CA ILE A 14 -6.19 5.84 -11.68
C ILE A 14 -7.22 6.93 -11.31
N TYR A 15 -6.83 7.93 -10.54
CA TYR A 15 -7.73 8.96 -10.04
C TYR A 15 -8.21 9.94 -11.11
N HIS A 16 -7.31 10.42 -11.98
CA HIS A 16 -7.66 11.35 -13.06
C HIS A 16 -8.22 10.62 -14.30
N ILE A 17 -7.66 9.49 -14.69
CA ILE A 17 -8.03 8.83 -15.97
C ILE A 17 -9.24 7.91 -15.78
N ILE A 18 -9.24 7.09 -14.72
CA ILE A 18 -10.28 6.08 -14.52
C ILE A 18 -11.48 6.68 -13.79
N LEU A 19 -11.23 7.38 -12.67
CA LEU A 19 -12.29 7.94 -11.84
C LEU A 19 -12.76 9.33 -12.29
N LYS A 20 -12.04 9.98 -13.21
CA LYS A 20 -12.37 11.31 -13.75
C LYS A 20 -12.60 12.38 -12.68
N ILE A 21 -11.80 12.33 -11.62
CA ILE A 21 -11.87 13.33 -10.54
C ILE A 21 -10.72 14.31 -10.73
N ASP A 22 -11.06 15.52 -11.20
CA ASP A 22 -10.09 16.60 -11.46
C ASP A 22 -9.67 17.35 -10.18
N PHE A 23 -10.36 17.10 -9.06
CA PHE A 23 -10.13 17.83 -7.81
C PHE A 23 -8.93 17.26 -7.03
N LEU A 24 -7.79 17.95 -7.13
CA LEU A 24 -6.63 17.75 -6.27
C LEU A 24 -6.62 18.81 -5.16
N GLY A 25 -7.18 18.45 -3.99
CA GLY A 25 -7.14 19.31 -2.81
C GLY A 25 -5.77 19.28 -2.13
N ALA A 26 -5.43 20.33 -1.38
CA ALA A 26 -4.17 20.40 -0.62
C ALA A 26 -3.96 19.22 0.36
N MET A 27 -5.05 18.62 0.85
CA MET A 27 -5.01 17.42 1.70
C MET A 27 -4.38 16.21 1.00
N ASN A 28 -4.46 16.09 -0.33
CA ASN A 28 -3.87 14.97 -1.07
C ASN A 28 -2.33 14.99 -0.96
N GLY A 29 -1.71 16.17 -0.75
CA GLY A 29 -0.29 16.29 -0.46
C GLY A 29 0.10 15.68 0.90
N ILE A 30 -0.78 15.80 1.92
CA ILE A 30 -0.59 15.14 3.22
C ILE A 30 -0.69 13.61 3.06
N GLY A 31 -1.51 13.15 2.11
CA GLY A 31 -1.63 11.73 1.77
C GLY A 31 -0.32 11.05 1.38
N VAL A 32 0.64 11.79 0.81
CA VAL A 32 2.01 11.31 0.52
C VAL A 32 2.71 10.86 1.80
N PHE A 33 2.64 11.67 2.86
CA PHE A 33 3.30 11.37 4.13
C PHE A 33 2.63 10.19 4.84
N LEU A 34 1.30 10.10 4.75
CA LEU A 34 0.55 8.97 5.31
C LEU A 34 0.90 7.66 4.61
N ILE A 35 0.94 7.63 3.28
CA ILE A 35 1.26 6.40 2.55
C ILE A 35 2.71 5.97 2.73
N LEU A 36 3.64 6.91 2.93
CA LEU A 36 5.02 6.57 3.31
C LEU A 36 5.07 5.81 4.64
N GLY A 37 4.33 6.25 5.64
CA GLY A 37 4.24 5.54 6.93
C GLY A 37 3.63 4.14 6.78
N ILE A 38 2.46 4.05 6.13
CA ILE A 38 1.74 2.79 5.94
C ILE A 38 2.56 1.80 5.09
N GLY A 39 3.15 2.27 3.99
CA GLY A 39 3.91 1.40 3.10
C GLY A 39 5.24 0.92 3.67
N VAL A 40 5.84 1.69 4.59
CA VAL A 40 7.04 1.26 5.31
C VAL A 40 6.71 0.13 6.29
N ASP A 41 5.54 0.17 6.95
CA ASP A 41 5.08 -0.90 7.85
C ASP A 41 5.00 -2.26 7.12
N ASP A 42 4.34 -2.30 5.96
CA ASP A 42 4.22 -3.54 5.17
C ASP A 42 5.58 -4.09 4.71
N ILE A 43 6.51 -3.20 4.32
CA ILE A 43 7.88 -3.56 3.93
C ILE A 43 8.63 -4.21 5.10
N PHE A 44 8.53 -3.61 6.29
CA PHE A 44 9.21 -4.13 7.47
C PHE A 44 8.66 -5.48 7.91
N VAL A 45 7.33 -5.65 7.87
CA VAL A 45 6.69 -6.94 8.15
C VAL A 45 7.21 -8.00 7.16
N PHE A 46 7.19 -7.70 5.86
CA PHE A 46 7.65 -8.65 4.83
C PHE A 46 9.13 -9.01 4.98
N TYR A 47 10.00 -8.01 5.16
CA TYR A 47 11.44 -8.22 5.34
C TYR A 47 11.76 -9.00 6.61
N ASN A 48 11.07 -8.71 7.71
CA ASN A 48 11.27 -9.42 8.97
C ASN A 48 10.87 -10.90 8.83
N THR A 49 9.75 -11.19 8.16
CA THR A 49 9.35 -12.58 7.87
C THR A 49 10.36 -13.30 6.99
N PHE A 50 10.95 -12.61 6.00
CA PHE A 50 12.02 -13.18 5.18
C PHE A 50 13.27 -13.53 6.00
N CYS A 51 13.66 -12.64 6.91
CA CYS A 51 14.77 -12.89 7.84
C CYS A 51 14.49 -14.05 8.80
N GLN A 52 13.24 -14.23 9.25
CA GLN A 52 12.85 -15.38 10.08
C GLN A 52 13.02 -16.71 9.32
N GLY A 53 12.83 -16.71 8.01
CA GLY A 53 13.07 -17.86 7.13
C GLY A 53 14.55 -18.09 6.78
N ALA A 54 15.51 -17.38 7.39
CA ALA A 54 16.93 -17.48 7.03
C ALA A 54 17.55 -18.89 7.20
N TYR A 55 16.91 -19.76 7.98
CA TYR A 55 17.32 -21.17 8.11
C TYR A 55 17.02 -22.01 6.86
N ILE A 56 16.17 -21.52 5.95
CA ILE A 56 15.84 -22.17 4.68
C ILE A 56 16.93 -21.80 3.66
N SER A 57 17.65 -22.81 3.18
CA SER A 57 18.80 -22.63 2.28
C SER A 57 18.40 -22.25 0.85
N ASP A 58 17.28 -22.79 0.37
CA ASP A 58 16.77 -22.46 -0.96
C ASP A 58 15.98 -21.14 -0.93
N ILE A 59 16.31 -20.23 -1.84
CA ILE A 59 15.69 -18.90 -1.87
C ILE A 59 14.24 -18.94 -2.31
N THR A 60 13.87 -19.91 -3.15
CA THR A 60 12.50 -20.11 -3.63
C THR A 60 11.61 -20.56 -2.48
N ASP A 61 12.07 -21.57 -1.73
CA ASP A 61 11.37 -22.07 -0.55
C ASP A 61 11.29 -21.00 0.56
N ARG A 62 12.36 -20.22 0.76
CA ARG A 62 12.37 -19.09 1.71
C ARG A 62 11.37 -18.01 1.30
N MET A 63 11.27 -17.72 0.01
CA MET A 63 10.32 -16.75 -0.51
C MET A 63 8.88 -17.26 -0.37
N ALA A 64 8.61 -18.54 -0.66
CA ALA A 64 7.30 -19.17 -0.47
C ALA A 64 6.85 -19.09 1.00
N TYR A 65 7.73 -19.42 1.95
CA TYR A 65 7.49 -19.26 3.39
C TYR A 65 7.15 -17.80 3.73
N THR A 66 7.91 -16.85 3.18
CA THR A 66 7.70 -15.43 3.43
C THR A 66 6.34 -14.98 2.94
N TYR A 67 5.95 -15.36 1.71
CA TYR A 67 4.62 -15.05 1.18
C TYR A 67 3.51 -15.68 2.02
N GLU A 68 3.65 -16.92 2.47
CA GLU A 68 2.59 -17.58 3.24
C GLU A 68 2.25 -16.82 4.55
N HIS A 69 3.27 -16.26 5.21
CA HIS A 69 3.12 -15.58 6.48
C HIS A 69 2.93 -14.07 6.34
N ALA A 70 3.78 -13.39 5.59
CA ALA A 70 3.76 -11.92 5.46
C ALA A 70 2.56 -11.44 4.63
N LEU A 71 2.12 -12.19 3.62
CA LEU A 71 0.97 -11.80 2.79
C LEU A 71 -0.30 -11.74 3.64
N LYS A 72 -0.54 -12.74 4.50
CA LYS A 72 -1.73 -12.78 5.36
C LYS A 72 -1.73 -11.61 6.35
N ALA A 73 -0.57 -11.32 6.96
CA ALA A 73 -0.43 -10.23 7.92
C ALA A 73 -0.66 -8.85 7.25
N THR A 74 0.08 -8.57 6.18
CA THR A 74 0.01 -7.28 5.46
C THR A 74 -1.32 -7.06 4.73
N MET A 75 -1.98 -8.15 4.28
CA MET A 75 -3.31 -8.05 3.68
C MET A 75 -4.34 -7.54 4.68
N ILE A 76 -4.34 -8.05 5.92
CA ILE A 76 -5.30 -7.66 6.95
C ILE A 76 -5.07 -6.20 7.36
N THR A 77 -3.82 -5.79 7.55
CA THR A 77 -3.48 -4.40 7.93
C THR A 77 -3.86 -3.42 6.81
N SER A 78 -3.50 -3.71 5.56
CA SER A 78 -3.84 -2.86 4.42
C SER A 78 -5.35 -2.83 4.14
N PHE A 79 -6.04 -3.97 4.24
CA PHE A 79 -7.49 -4.04 4.06
C PHE A 79 -8.24 -3.21 5.11
N THR A 80 -7.89 -3.37 6.39
CA THR A 80 -8.53 -2.61 7.47
C THR A 80 -8.26 -1.11 7.35
N THR A 81 -7.05 -0.72 6.93
CA THR A 81 -6.69 0.68 6.65
C THR A 81 -7.50 1.26 5.49
N ALA A 82 -7.59 0.53 4.37
CA ALA A 82 -8.40 0.93 3.22
C ALA A 82 -9.89 1.02 3.58
N ALA A 83 -10.41 0.07 4.35
CA ALA A 83 -11.79 0.07 4.84
C ALA A 83 -12.08 1.29 5.73
N ALA A 84 -11.15 1.69 6.60
CA ALA A 84 -11.27 2.89 7.41
C ALA A 84 -11.36 4.17 6.55
N PHE A 85 -10.56 4.28 5.49
CA PHE A 85 -10.68 5.37 4.53
C PHE A 85 -12.00 5.30 3.74
N CYS A 86 -12.42 4.12 3.29
CA CYS A 86 -13.71 3.95 2.62
C CYS A 86 -14.91 4.33 3.50
N ALA A 87 -14.87 4.06 4.82
CA ALA A 87 -15.92 4.46 5.74
C ALA A 87 -16.10 5.99 5.80
N ASN A 88 -15.03 6.75 5.61
CA ASN A 88 -15.05 8.21 5.58
C ASN A 88 -15.71 8.79 4.31
N LEU A 89 -16.02 7.96 3.30
CA LEU A 89 -16.78 8.38 2.12
C LEU A 89 -18.23 8.77 2.43
N ILE A 90 -18.76 8.36 3.59
CA ILE A 90 -20.12 8.73 4.04
C ILE A 90 -20.16 10.18 4.53
N SER A 91 -19.02 10.80 4.84
CA SER A 91 -18.92 12.15 5.40
C SER A 91 -19.61 13.21 4.53
N GLN A 92 -20.31 14.17 5.14
CA GLN A 92 -20.97 15.26 4.40
C GLN A 92 -19.99 16.29 3.83
N ILE A 93 -18.72 16.31 4.31
CA ILE A 93 -17.70 17.25 3.88
C ILE A 93 -17.01 16.75 2.60
N PRO A 94 -17.16 17.44 1.44
CA PRO A 94 -16.63 16.96 0.16
C PRO A 94 -15.11 16.77 0.15
N ALA A 95 -14.37 17.66 0.81
CA ALA A 95 -12.91 17.55 0.90
C ALA A 95 -12.46 16.23 1.56
N ILE A 96 -13.15 15.80 2.62
CA ILE A 96 -12.87 14.55 3.32
C ILE A 96 -13.20 13.36 2.42
N LYS A 97 -14.31 13.39 1.68
CA LYS A 97 -14.68 12.32 0.74
C LYS A 97 -13.61 12.10 -0.32
N TYR A 98 -13.19 13.15 -1.02
CA TYR A 98 -12.20 13.03 -2.10
C TYR A 98 -10.83 12.61 -1.58
N PHE A 99 -10.41 13.15 -0.43
CA PHE A 99 -9.18 12.74 0.24
C PHE A 99 -9.23 11.27 0.69
N SER A 100 -10.35 10.83 1.26
CA SER A 100 -10.49 9.46 1.75
C SER A 100 -10.54 8.44 0.62
N LEU A 101 -11.18 8.79 -0.50
CA LEU A 101 -11.16 7.97 -1.72
C LEU A 101 -9.73 7.84 -2.27
N TRP A 102 -9.02 8.96 -2.34
CA TRP A 102 -7.62 9.02 -2.76
C TRP A 102 -6.73 8.13 -1.88
N MET A 103 -6.88 8.24 -0.55
CA MET A 103 -6.12 7.43 0.40
C MET A 103 -6.45 5.93 0.33
N ALA A 104 -7.72 5.55 0.19
CA ALA A 104 -8.12 4.16 0.06
C ALA A 104 -7.46 3.50 -1.17
N LEU A 105 -7.43 4.20 -2.30
CA LEU A 105 -6.78 3.73 -3.52
C LEU A 105 -5.26 3.65 -3.35
N LEU A 106 -4.63 4.64 -2.73
CA LEU A 106 -3.20 4.62 -2.41
C LEU A 106 -2.82 3.40 -1.58
N VAL A 107 -3.58 3.09 -0.53
CA VAL A 107 -3.30 1.94 0.33
C VAL A 107 -3.39 0.63 -0.44
N ILE A 108 -4.46 0.44 -1.23
CA ILE A 108 -4.65 -0.79 -2.02
C ILE A 108 -3.52 -0.95 -3.05
N VAL A 109 -3.23 0.09 -3.83
CA VAL A 109 -2.19 0.03 -4.86
C VAL A 109 -0.81 -0.13 -4.23
N ASN A 110 -0.53 0.55 -3.12
CA ASN A 110 0.73 0.39 -2.40
C ASN A 110 0.92 -1.05 -1.92
N TRP A 111 -0.11 -1.67 -1.33
CA TRP A 111 -0.04 -3.07 -0.93
C TRP A 111 0.24 -4.00 -2.10
N PHE A 112 -0.44 -3.81 -3.24
CA PHE A 112 -0.16 -4.56 -4.48
C PHE A 112 1.28 -4.40 -4.95
N MET A 113 1.84 -3.18 -4.87
CA MET A 113 3.24 -2.93 -5.21
C MET A 113 4.20 -3.60 -4.23
N VAL A 114 3.89 -3.60 -2.93
CA VAL A 114 4.70 -4.30 -1.92
C VAL A 114 4.74 -5.80 -2.21
N ILE A 115 3.63 -6.44 -2.53
CA ILE A 115 3.64 -7.91 -2.73
C ILE A 115 4.23 -8.34 -4.08
N THR A 116 4.27 -7.46 -5.09
CA THR A 116 4.75 -7.79 -6.44
C THR A 116 6.17 -7.30 -6.71
N PHE A 117 6.48 -6.05 -6.39
CA PHE A 117 7.78 -5.43 -6.68
C PHE A 117 8.80 -5.63 -5.56
N PHE A 118 8.38 -5.60 -4.28
CA PHE A 118 9.33 -5.71 -3.17
C PHE A 118 10.13 -7.03 -3.18
N PRO A 119 9.51 -8.19 -3.45
CA PRO A 119 10.22 -9.47 -3.41
C PRO A 119 11.30 -9.59 -4.48
N SER A 120 11.14 -8.89 -5.61
CA SER A 120 12.19 -8.78 -6.64
C SER A 120 13.45 -8.07 -6.16
N PHE A 121 13.39 -7.29 -5.08
CA PHE A 121 14.58 -6.67 -4.46
C PHE A 121 15.23 -7.55 -3.37
N LEU A 122 14.58 -8.64 -2.96
CA LEU A 122 15.07 -9.56 -1.92
C LEU A 122 15.78 -10.79 -2.48
N ILE A 123 15.62 -11.05 -3.77
CA ILE A 123 16.27 -12.12 -4.54
C ILE A 123 17.51 -11.52 -5.21
#